data_AF-A0A564YVZ4-F1
#
_entry.id   AF-A0A564YVZ4-F1
#
_cell.length_a   1.000
_cell.length_b   1.000
_cell.length_c   1.000
_cell.angle_alpha   90.00
_cell.angle_beta   90.00
_cell.angle_gamma   90.00
#
_symmetry.space_group_name_H-M   'P 1'
#
loop_
_entity.id
_entity.type
_entity.pdbx_description
1 polymer ?
#
loop_
_entity_poly.entity_id
_entity_poly.type
_entity_poly.pdbx_seq_one_letter_code
_entity_poly.pdbx_strand_id
1 'polypeptide(L)'
;MVALDVKSVVRKQSNSAEIISVGVLIDNRFYLDRPAGIKAFQSHYLVLAPPKDSVLPYDLSKRMPTWGPQYQSPSTGAENALLCGVDVEPNERALLGRLLTRIHKLDPDLIVGHDLWGNQLDLLVHRLIFHKVAHWHRIGRLRRSTHFAVNFNRTWFMRHTAPGRLVCDTRISARELVRSRTYNLSELTFQILG
;
A
#
# COMPACT_ATOMS: atom_id res chain seq x y z
N MET A 1 9.93 3.54 7.77
CA MET A 1 8.48 3.80 7.80
C MET A 1 7.92 3.76 6.39
N VAL A 2 6.72 3.20 6.23
CA VAL A 2 5.99 3.21 4.96
C VAL A 2 4.57 3.73 5.19
N ALA A 3 4.09 4.65 4.35
CA ALA A 3 2.67 5.01 4.28
C ALA A 3 2.02 4.31 3.08
N LEU A 4 0.87 3.67 3.30
CA LEU A 4 0.16 2.85 2.33
C LEU A 4 -1.23 3.46 2.06
N ASP A 5 -1.61 3.53 0.79
CA ASP A 5 -2.97 3.84 0.35
C ASP A 5 -3.39 2.89 -0.77
N VAL A 6 -4.56 2.27 -0.62
CA VAL A 6 -5.10 1.28 -1.56
C VAL A 6 -6.35 1.85 -2.22
N LYS A 7 -6.40 1.82 -3.56
CA LYS A 7 -7.61 2.15 -4.31
C LYS A 7 -8.23 0.91 -4.91
N SER A 8 -9.55 0.84 -4.77
CA SER A 8 -10.36 -0.25 -5.25
C SER A 8 -11.59 0.25 -6.01
N VAL A 9 -12.07 -0.56 -6.94
CA VAL A 9 -13.31 -0.34 -7.68
C VAL A 9 -14.26 -1.49 -7.40
N VAL A 10 -15.54 -1.19 -7.20
CA VAL A 10 -16.58 -2.20 -7.04
C VAL A 10 -17.06 -2.66 -8.41
N ARG A 11 -16.97 -3.96 -8.67
CA ARG A 11 -17.51 -4.59 -9.86
C ARG A 11 -19.03 -4.74 -9.71
N LYS A 12 -19.80 -4.15 -10.64
CA LYS A 12 -21.28 -4.23 -10.64
C LYS A 12 -21.82 -5.65 -10.79
N GLN A 13 -21.14 -6.51 -11.55
CA GLN A 13 -21.62 -7.86 -11.90
C GLN A 13 -21.52 -8.85 -10.73
N SER A 14 -20.44 -8.81 -9.95
CA SER A 14 -20.19 -9.73 -8.84
C SER A 14 -20.29 -9.08 -7.47
N ASN A 15 -20.61 -7.78 -7.43
CA ASN A 15 -20.61 -6.95 -6.22
C ASN A 15 -19.33 -7.08 -5.37
N SER A 16 -18.19 -7.35 -6.01
CA SER A 16 -16.91 -7.53 -5.35
C SER A 16 -15.98 -6.36 -5.63
N ALA A 17 -15.21 -5.97 -4.63
CA ALA A 17 -14.18 -4.95 -4.78
C ALA A 17 -12.91 -5.56 -5.38
N GLU A 18 -12.32 -4.86 -6.35
CA GLU A 18 -11.05 -5.20 -6.99
C GLU A 18 -10.05 -4.08 -6.73
N ILE A 19 -8.83 -4.43 -6.35
CA ILE A 19 -7.75 -3.46 -6.14
C ILE A 19 -7.16 -3.07 -7.50
N ILE A 20 -7.21 -1.78 -7.81
CA ILE A 20 -6.72 -1.22 -9.07
C ILE A 20 -5.39 -0.48 -8.91
N SER A 21 -5.13 0.07 -7.72
CA SER A 21 -3.88 0.77 -7.46
C SER A 21 -3.48 0.71 -6.00
N VAL A 22 -2.17 0.73 -5.78
CA VAL A 22 -1.59 0.83 -4.44
C VAL A 22 -0.45 1.84 -4.48
N GLY A 23 -0.60 2.90 -3.71
CA GLY A 23 0.41 3.93 -3.49
C GLY A 23 1.16 3.68 -2.18
N VAL A 24 2.47 3.86 -2.22
CA VAL A 24 3.36 3.63 -1.09
C VAL A 24 4.36 4.79 -0.99
N LEU A 25 4.38 5.50 0.12
CA LEU A 25 5.43 6.48 0.44
C LEU A 25 6.42 5.84 1.41
N ILE A 26 7.72 6.08 1.19
CA ILE A 26 8.79 5.37 1.89
C ILE A 26 9.74 6.39 2.50
N ASP A 27 9.97 6.22 3.80
CA ASP A 27 11.01 6.90 4.54
C ASP A 27 11.88 5.87 5.27
N ASN A 28 13.16 5.78 4.88
CA ASN A 28 14.10 4.85 5.48
C ASN A 28 14.77 5.41 6.75
N ARG A 29 14.63 6.72 7.03
CA ARG A 29 15.29 7.39 8.17
C ARG A 29 14.28 8.10 9.06
N PHE A 30 13.33 7.32 9.58
CA PHE A 30 12.32 7.82 10.50
C PHE A 30 12.80 7.69 11.95
N TYR A 31 13.01 8.82 12.62
CA TYR A 31 13.49 8.91 14.00
C TYR A 31 12.31 9.24 14.93
N LEU A 32 12.16 8.50 16.03
CA LEU A 32 11.09 8.72 17.02
C LEU A 32 11.47 9.75 18.11
N ASP A 33 12.77 9.96 18.32
CA ASP A 33 13.35 10.86 19.31
C ASP A 33 13.39 12.32 18.87
N ARG A 34 13.09 12.59 17.60
CA ARG A 34 13.26 13.91 16.97
C ARG A 34 11.97 14.33 16.28
N PRO A 35 11.73 15.64 16.12
CA PRO A 35 10.64 16.11 15.28
C PRO A 35 10.82 15.59 13.85
N ALA A 36 9.70 15.39 13.16
CA ALA A 36 9.70 15.02 11.76
C ALA A 36 10.47 16.06 10.92
N GLY A 37 11.29 15.59 9.98
CA GLY A 37 12.04 16.46 9.09
C GLY A 37 11.14 17.22 8.12
N ILE A 38 11.71 18.21 7.41
CA ILE A 38 11.00 19.03 6.41
C ILE A 38 10.43 18.17 5.27
N LYS A 39 11.12 17.09 4.89
CA LYS A 39 10.65 16.11 3.90
C LYS A 39 10.01 14.92 4.60
N ALA A 40 8.71 14.69 4.35
CA ALA A 40 7.97 13.59 4.96
C ALA A 40 8.34 12.20 4.41
N PHE A 41 8.90 12.12 3.21
CA PHE A 41 9.33 10.86 2.59
C PHE A 41 10.51 11.09 1.62
N GLN A 42 11.25 10.00 1.34
CA GLN A 42 12.43 10.02 0.47
C GLN A 42 12.12 9.44 -0.91
N SER A 43 11.32 8.38 -0.95
CA SER A 43 10.94 7.71 -2.18
C SER A 43 9.48 7.30 -2.12
N HIS A 44 8.91 7.00 -3.28
CA HIS A 44 7.52 6.60 -3.39
C HIS A 44 7.37 5.55 -4.48
N TYR A 45 6.31 4.79 -4.41
CA TYR A 45 6.09 3.66 -5.27
C TYR A 45 4.60 3.54 -5.56
N LEU A 46 4.24 3.44 -6.82
CA LEU A 46 2.86 3.28 -7.26
C LEU A 46 2.78 2.03 -8.13
N VAL A 47 1.83 1.15 -7.84
CA VAL A 47 1.47 0.03 -8.72
C VAL A 47 0.05 0.22 -9.21
N LEU A 48 -0.16 -0.01 -10.50
CA LEU A 48 -1.45 0.07 -11.17
C LEU A 48 -1.75 -1.24 -11.88
N ALA A 49 -3.02 -1.62 -11.89
CA ALA A 49 -3.54 -2.69 -12.74
C ALA A 49 -4.90 -2.28 -13.29
N PRO A 50 -5.22 -2.63 -14.55
CA PRO A 50 -6.57 -2.46 -15.06
C PRO A 50 -7.55 -3.33 -14.28
N PRO A 51 -8.78 -2.86 -14.02
CA PRO A 51 -9.85 -3.75 -13.57
C PRO A 51 -10.15 -4.77 -14.67
N LYS A 52 -10.68 -5.95 -14.30
CA LYS A 52 -11.06 -6.97 -15.30
C LYS A 52 -12.08 -6.35 -16.26
N ASP A 53 -11.94 -6.62 -17.55
CA ASP A 53 -12.79 -6.10 -18.64
C ASP A 53 -12.60 -4.61 -18.97
N SER A 54 -11.56 -3.99 -18.42
CA SER A 54 -11.12 -2.65 -18.81
C SER A 54 -9.68 -2.69 -19.33
N VAL A 55 -9.33 -1.69 -20.12
CA VAL A 55 -7.98 -1.48 -20.63
C VAL A 55 -7.48 -0.12 -20.18
N LEU A 56 -6.20 -0.05 -19.84
CA LEU A 56 -5.56 1.22 -19.59
C LEU A 56 -5.40 2.00 -20.91
N PRO A 57 -5.38 3.34 -20.87
CA PRO A 57 -5.10 4.15 -22.05
C PRO A 57 -3.80 3.71 -22.73
N TYR A 58 -3.80 3.60 -24.06
CA TYR A 58 -2.71 3.03 -24.85
C TYR A 58 -1.34 3.70 -24.59
N ASP A 59 -1.32 5.02 -24.44
CA ASP A 59 -0.09 5.79 -24.20
C ASP A 59 0.27 5.94 -22.72
N LEU A 60 -0.49 5.32 -21.79
CA LEU A 60 -0.24 5.46 -20.36
C LEU A 60 1.15 4.97 -19.96
N SER A 61 1.54 3.78 -20.44
CA SER A 61 2.86 3.19 -20.15
C SER A 61 4.01 3.97 -20.77
N LYS A 62 3.76 4.67 -21.90
CA LYS A 62 4.77 5.52 -22.55
C LYS A 62 4.94 6.87 -21.86
N ARG A 63 3.86 7.42 -21.31
CA ARG A 63 3.83 8.74 -20.66
C ARG A 63 4.17 8.68 -19.17
N MET A 64 3.99 7.54 -18.51
CA MET A 64 4.35 7.38 -17.10
C MET A 64 5.85 7.12 -16.95
N PRO A 65 6.53 7.80 -16.00
CA PRO A 65 7.86 7.39 -15.61
C PRO A 65 7.73 5.99 -15.00
N THR A 66 8.24 4.97 -15.69
CA THR A 66 8.22 3.59 -15.19
C THR A 66 9.39 3.40 -14.23
N TRP A 67 9.23 2.64 -13.15
CA TRP A 67 10.41 2.26 -12.34
C TRP A 67 11.34 1.38 -13.18
N GLY A 68 12.47 1.96 -13.64
CA GLY A 68 13.63 1.24 -14.16
C GLY A 68 14.83 2.19 -14.18
N PRO A 69 15.90 1.92 -13.40
CA PRO A 69 16.86 0.84 -13.70
C PRO A 69 17.34 0.02 -12.48
N GLN A 70 16.48 -0.39 -11.53
CA GLN A 70 16.90 -1.29 -10.43
C GLN A 70 17.08 -2.77 -10.85
N TYR A 71 16.77 -3.11 -12.11
CA TYR A 71 16.96 -4.43 -12.73
C TYR A 71 17.74 -4.36 -14.06
N GLN A 72 18.22 -3.18 -14.46
CA GLN A 72 19.10 -3.01 -15.62
C GLN A 72 20.48 -2.57 -15.12
N SER A 73 21.54 -3.04 -15.82
CA SER A 73 22.90 -2.55 -15.59
C SER A 73 22.91 -1.01 -15.71
N PRO A 74 23.64 -0.27 -14.86
CA PRO A 74 23.61 1.19 -14.85
C PRO A 74 24.03 1.73 -16.23
N SER A 75 23.07 2.22 -17.01
CA SER A 75 23.37 3.04 -18.18
C SER A 75 23.60 4.47 -17.72
N THR A 76 24.87 4.87 -17.82
CA THR A 76 25.41 6.23 -17.77
C THR A 76 24.43 7.28 -18.31
N GLY A 77 24.05 8.27 -17.48
CA GLY A 77 23.63 9.59 -17.97
C GLY A 77 22.28 10.17 -17.54
N ALA A 78 21.56 9.62 -16.56
CA ALA A 78 20.28 10.21 -16.11
C ALA A 78 20.34 10.75 -14.68
N GLU A 79 21.11 11.84 -14.50
CA GLU A 79 21.33 12.52 -13.21
C GLU A 79 20.12 13.31 -12.67
N ASN A 80 18.99 13.35 -13.39
CA ASN A 80 17.74 14.00 -12.97
C ASN A 80 16.48 13.17 -13.24
N ALA A 81 16.57 11.84 -13.23
CA ALA A 81 15.37 11.01 -13.30
C ALA A 81 14.60 11.15 -11.98
N LEU A 82 13.38 11.73 -12.05
CA LEU A 82 12.43 11.74 -10.94
C LEU A 82 12.44 10.35 -10.28
N LEU A 83 12.67 10.30 -8.96
CA LEU A 83 12.56 9.10 -8.11
C LEU A 83 11.09 8.67 -7.95
N CYS A 84 10.33 8.79 -9.03
CA CYS A 84 8.93 8.53 -9.23
C CYS A 84 8.86 7.49 -10.32
N GLY A 85 8.44 6.29 -9.96
CA GLY A 85 8.10 5.30 -10.96
C GLY A 85 6.73 4.73 -10.67
N VAL A 86 6.04 4.39 -11.74
CA VAL A 86 4.76 3.71 -11.71
C VAL A 86 4.96 2.34 -12.37
N ASP A 87 4.68 1.28 -11.62
CA ASP A 87 4.66 -0.07 -12.17
C ASP A 87 3.25 -0.37 -12.67
N VAL A 88 3.12 -0.67 -13.96
CA VAL A 88 1.86 -1.09 -14.56
C VAL A 88 1.88 -2.60 -14.71
N GLU A 89 1.04 -3.27 -13.95
CA GLU A 89 0.89 -4.72 -13.95
C GLU A 89 -0.34 -5.12 -14.77
N PRO A 90 -0.30 -6.29 -15.44
CA PRO A 90 -1.36 -6.70 -16.38
C PRO A 90 -2.67 -7.08 -15.69
N ASN A 91 -2.62 -7.48 -14.41
CA ASN A 91 -3.78 -7.89 -13.64
C ASN A 91 -3.57 -7.66 -12.14
N GLU A 92 -4.66 -7.75 -11.37
CA GLU A 92 -4.64 -7.54 -9.92
C GLU A 92 -3.74 -8.57 -9.19
N ARG A 93 -3.69 -9.83 -9.65
CA ARG A 93 -2.81 -10.85 -9.05
C ARG A 93 -1.33 -10.45 -9.14
N ALA A 94 -0.91 -9.91 -10.28
CA ALA A 94 0.44 -9.42 -10.51
C ALA A 94 0.72 -8.17 -9.67
N LEU A 95 -0.22 -7.22 -9.60
CA LEU A 95 -0.15 -6.05 -8.71
C LEU A 95 0.08 -6.45 -7.25
N LEU A 96 -0.71 -7.40 -6.74
CA LEU A 96 -0.60 -7.87 -5.36
C LEU A 96 0.73 -8.59 -5.10
N GLY A 97 1.17 -9.44 -6.03
CA GLY A 97 2.47 -10.10 -5.93
C GLY A 97 3.65 -9.11 -5.96
N ARG A 98 3.52 -8.05 -6.76
CA ARG A 98 4.50 -6.99 -6.86
C ARG A 98 4.57 -6.17 -5.57
N LEU A 99 3.43 -5.76 -5.03
CA LEU A 99 3.33 -5.09 -3.74
C LEU A 99 4.00 -5.90 -2.62
N LEU A 100 3.68 -7.20 -2.49
CA LEU A 100 4.28 -8.06 -1.46
C LEU A 100 5.79 -8.19 -1.61
N THR A 101 6.28 -8.29 -2.85
CA THR A 101 7.72 -8.32 -3.10
C THR A 101 8.38 -7.01 -2.68
N ARG A 102 7.71 -5.88 -2.91
CA ARG A 102 8.23 -4.56 -2.52
C ARG A 102 8.24 -4.39 -1.00
N ILE A 103 7.14 -4.72 -0.31
CA ILE A 103 7.07 -4.69 1.15
C ILE A 103 8.16 -5.57 1.77
N HIS A 104 8.38 -6.77 1.23
CA HIS A 104 9.42 -7.67 1.71
C HIS A 104 10.84 -7.11 1.51
N LYS A 105 11.11 -6.45 0.37
CA LYS A 105 12.42 -5.84 0.10
C LYS A 105 12.68 -4.60 0.95
N LEU A 106 11.65 -3.77 1.14
CA LEU A 106 11.75 -2.56 1.96
C LEU A 106 11.82 -2.89 3.44
N ASP A 107 11.22 -4.02 3.83
CA ASP A 107 11.08 -4.50 5.20
C ASP A 107 10.71 -3.39 6.23
N PRO A 108 9.58 -2.67 6.04
CA PRO A 108 9.22 -1.58 6.94
C PRO A 108 8.85 -2.07 8.34
N ASP A 109 9.40 -1.42 9.37
CA ASP A 109 9.00 -1.65 10.76
C ASP A 109 7.61 -1.07 11.08
N LEU A 110 7.26 0.04 10.42
CA LEU A 110 6.02 0.78 10.63
C LEU A 110 5.29 0.98 9.30
N ILE A 111 4.05 0.51 9.23
CA ILE A 111 3.10 0.73 8.15
C ILE A 111 2.04 1.73 8.63
N VAL A 112 1.91 2.85 7.95
CA VAL A 112 0.96 3.93 8.25
C VAL A 112 -0.10 3.98 7.16
N GLY A 113 -1.34 4.32 7.51
CA GLY A 113 -2.39 4.55 6.52
C GLY A 113 -3.66 5.06 7.17
N HIS A 114 -4.71 5.25 6.37
CA HIS A 114 -6.01 5.72 6.83
C HIS A 114 -7.05 4.61 6.72
N ASP A 115 -7.72 4.30 7.82
CA ASP A 115 -8.73 3.22 7.90
C ASP A 115 -8.17 1.85 7.48
N LEU A 116 -6.90 1.61 7.83
CA LEU A 116 -6.19 0.36 7.53
C LEU A 116 -6.91 -0.84 8.13
N TRP A 117 -7.30 -0.73 9.39
CA TRP A 117 -7.99 -1.79 10.11
C TRP A 117 -9.49 -1.86 9.84
N GLY A 118 -10.05 -0.79 9.27
CA GLY A 118 -11.46 -0.71 8.89
C GLY A 118 -11.74 -1.42 7.56
N ASN A 119 -10.98 -1.09 6.53
CA ASN A 119 -11.27 -1.54 5.16
C ASN A 119 -10.02 -2.00 4.39
N GLN A 120 -8.91 -1.23 4.43
CA GLN A 120 -7.83 -1.45 3.45
C GLN A 120 -7.10 -2.79 3.65
N LEU A 121 -6.71 -3.15 4.87
CA LEU A 121 -6.00 -4.40 5.13
C LEU A 121 -6.89 -5.62 4.97
N ASP A 122 -8.17 -5.53 5.37
CA ASP A 122 -9.14 -6.60 5.19
C ASP A 122 -9.36 -6.90 3.71
N LEU A 123 -9.63 -5.84 2.92
CA LEU A 123 -9.73 -5.96 1.47
C LEU A 123 -8.46 -6.58 0.87
N LEU A 124 -7.28 -6.07 1.22
CA LEU A 124 -6.00 -6.57 0.71
C LEU A 124 -5.80 -8.06 1.03
N VAL A 125 -6.04 -8.48 2.26
CA VAL A 125 -5.94 -9.89 2.67
C VAL A 125 -6.94 -10.77 1.93
N HIS A 126 -8.19 -10.32 1.83
CA HIS A 126 -9.24 -11.03 1.09
C HIS A 126 -8.86 -11.22 -0.38
N ARG A 127 -8.34 -10.16 -1.04
CA ARG A 127 -7.89 -10.24 -2.44
C ARG A 127 -6.65 -11.12 -2.62
N LEU A 128 -5.71 -11.12 -1.67
CA LEU A 128 -4.55 -12.03 -1.70
C LEU A 128 -4.98 -13.51 -1.69
N ILE A 129 -5.97 -13.85 -0.86
CA ILE A 129 -6.51 -15.20 -0.77
C ILE A 129 -7.30 -15.55 -2.03
N PHE A 130 -8.21 -14.67 -2.46
CA PHE A 130 -9.04 -14.86 -3.65
C PHE A 130 -8.18 -15.14 -4.90
N HIS A 131 -7.14 -14.32 -5.10
CA HIS A 131 -6.22 -14.48 -6.22
C HIS A 131 -5.14 -15.54 -6.00
N LYS A 132 -5.11 -16.25 -4.87
CA LYS A 132 -4.11 -17.28 -4.53
C LYS A 132 -2.67 -16.80 -4.72
N VAL A 133 -2.37 -15.57 -4.27
CA VAL A 133 -1.05 -14.97 -4.43
C VAL A 133 -0.02 -15.72 -3.59
N ALA A 134 1.10 -16.10 -4.20
CA ALA A 134 2.18 -16.80 -3.51
C ALA A 134 2.85 -15.89 -2.46
N HIS A 135 3.37 -16.49 -1.39
CA HIS A 135 4.08 -15.78 -0.32
C HIS A 135 3.28 -14.62 0.32
N TRP A 136 1.95 -14.77 0.44
CA TRP A 136 1.08 -13.78 1.08
C TRP A 136 1.55 -13.37 2.49
N HIS A 137 2.25 -14.25 3.21
CA HIS A 137 2.81 -13.97 4.54
C HIS A 137 3.83 -12.82 4.58
N ARG A 138 4.38 -12.41 3.42
CA ARG A 138 5.33 -11.28 3.29
C ARG A 138 4.74 -9.92 3.67
N ILE A 139 3.42 -9.84 3.84
CA ILE A 139 2.78 -8.68 4.45
C ILE A 139 3.27 -8.44 5.89
N GLY A 140 3.58 -9.51 6.63
CA GLY A 140 4.28 -9.46 7.91
C GLY A 140 5.74 -9.92 7.78
N ARG A 141 6.37 -10.20 8.92
CA ARG A 141 7.70 -10.82 9.01
C ARG A 141 7.65 -12.31 9.34
N LEU A 142 6.54 -12.81 9.85
CA LEU A 142 6.39 -14.22 10.21
C LEU A 142 5.97 -15.05 8.99
N ARG A 143 6.79 -16.04 8.62
CA ARG A 143 6.47 -17.02 7.58
C ARG A 143 5.36 -17.96 8.04
N ARG A 144 4.36 -18.20 7.18
CA ARG A 144 3.22 -19.09 7.45
C ARG A 144 2.90 -19.96 6.26
N SER A 145 2.47 -21.19 6.55
CA SER A 145 2.00 -22.18 5.57
C SER A 145 0.49 -22.14 5.38
N THR A 146 -0.26 -21.88 6.45
CA THR A 146 -1.73 -21.81 6.44
C THR A 146 -2.21 -20.40 6.16
N HIS A 147 -3.11 -20.24 5.18
CA HIS A 147 -3.74 -18.96 4.85
C HIS A 147 -4.45 -18.32 6.06
N PHE A 148 -4.72 -17.01 6.00
CA PHE A 148 -5.54 -16.38 7.03
C PHE A 148 -6.87 -17.12 7.14
N ALA A 149 -7.20 -17.58 8.35
CA ALA A 149 -8.57 -17.92 8.65
C ALA A 149 -9.35 -16.61 8.50
N VAL A 150 -10.32 -16.58 7.58
CA VAL A 150 -11.26 -15.46 7.43
C VAL A 150 -12.21 -15.54 8.62
N ASN A 151 -11.70 -15.19 9.79
CA ASN A 151 -12.41 -15.22 11.05
C ASN A 151 -12.88 -13.80 11.31
N PHE A 152 -14.17 -13.62 11.61
CA PHE A 152 -14.79 -12.30 11.83
C PHE A 152 -14.27 -11.56 13.08
N ASN A 153 -13.39 -12.20 13.86
CA ASN A 153 -12.80 -11.57 15.03
C ASN A 153 -11.72 -10.56 14.62
N ARG A 154 -12.09 -9.29 14.69
CA ARG A 154 -11.19 -8.15 14.39
C ARG A 154 -9.90 -8.20 15.21
N THR A 155 -9.95 -8.51 16.51
CA THR A 155 -8.75 -8.58 17.36
C THR A 155 -7.79 -9.69 16.90
N TRP A 156 -8.34 -10.83 16.49
CA TRP A 156 -7.55 -11.90 15.89
C TRP A 156 -6.92 -11.45 14.57
N PHE A 157 -7.73 -10.86 13.67
CA PHE A 157 -7.24 -10.34 12.39
C PHE A 157 -6.08 -9.36 12.60
N MET A 158 -6.21 -8.40 13.52
CA MET A 158 -5.17 -7.39 13.79
C MET A 158 -3.84 -8.03 14.21
N ARG A 159 -3.90 -9.02 15.12
CA ARG A 159 -2.73 -9.73 15.63
C ARG A 159 -2.06 -10.59 14.55
N HIS A 160 -2.87 -11.11 13.62
CA HIS A 160 -2.39 -12.06 12.63
C HIS A 160 -2.09 -11.42 11.28
N THR A 161 -2.59 -10.25 10.91
CA THR A 161 -2.38 -9.68 9.56
C THR A 161 -0.94 -9.31 9.28
N ALA A 162 -0.28 -8.53 10.14
CA ALA A 162 1.08 -8.03 9.91
C ALA A 162 2.02 -8.31 11.10
N PRO A 163 2.23 -9.59 11.50
CA PRO A 163 3.09 -9.92 12.63
C PRO A 163 4.52 -9.39 12.42
N GLY A 164 5.09 -8.74 13.42
CA GLY A 164 6.44 -8.18 13.36
C GLY A 164 6.55 -6.85 12.60
N ARG A 165 5.42 -6.27 12.15
CA ARG A 165 5.33 -4.90 11.64
C ARG A 165 4.29 -4.13 12.45
N LEU A 166 4.64 -2.94 12.90
CA LEU A 166 3.69 -2.06 13.56
C LEU A 166 2.77 -1.43 12.51
N VAL A 167 1.47 -1.38 12.80
CA VAL A 167 0.49 -0.74 11.91
C VAL A 167 -0.12 0.44 12.64
N CYS A 168 0.08 1.64 12.10
CA CYS A 168 -0.50 2.88 12.57
C CYS A 168 -1.69 3.26 11.69
N ASP A 169 -2.88 3.26 12.28
CA ASP A 169 -4.09 3.72 11.61
C ASP A 169 -4.39 5.15 12.04
N THR A 170 -4.15 6.08 11.12
CA THR A 170 -4.34 7.51 11.34
C THR A 170 -5.78 7.86 11.73
N ARG A 171 -6.77 7.08 11.29
CA ARG A 171 -8.17 7.30 11.69
C ARG A 171 -8.40 7.03 13.17
N ILE A 172 -7.76 5.98 13.70
CA ILE A 172 -7.85 5.60 15.11
C ILE A 172 -7.04 6.60 15.94
N SER A 173 -5.81 6.90 15.55
CA SER A 173 -4.97 7.87 16.26
C SER A 173 -5.59 9.28 16.26
N ALA A 174 -6.23 9.71 15.16
CA ALA A 174 -6.92 10.99 15.13
C ALA A 174 -8.11 11.04 16.09
N ARG A 175 -8.86 9.94 16.27
CA ARG A 175 -9.96 9.86 17.25
C ARG A 175 -9.51 10.00 18.70
N GLU A 176 -8.28 9.58 18.99
CA GLU A 176 -7.70 9.68 20.32
C GLU A 176 -7.12 11.08 20.58
N LEU A 177 -6.51 11.69 19.56
CA LEU A 177 -5.69 12.89 19.72
C LEU A 177 -6.40 14.20 19.32
N VAL A 178 -7.38 14.14 18.42
CA VAL A 178 -8.00 15.34 17.81
C VAL A 178 -9.52 15.27 17.91
N ARG A 179 -10.13 16.37 18.31
CA ARG A 179 -11.59 16.51 18.27
C ARG A 179 -12.03 16.99 16.88
N SER A 180 -12.71 16.12 16.14
CA SER A 180 -13.31 16.45 14.84
C SER A 180 -14.76 15.97 14.76
N ARG A 181 -15.54 16.59 13.86
CA ARG A 181 -16.91 16.16 13.57
C ARG A 181 -16.93 14.82 12.85
N THR A 182 -16.02 14.63 11.89
CA THR A 182 -15.86 13.35 11.18
C THR A 182 -14.39 13.01 11.06
N TYR A 183 -14.06 11.72 11.11
CA TYR A 183 -12.70 11.21 10.99
C TYR A 183 -12.46 10.62 9.60
N ASN A 184 -13.04 11.23 8.58
CA ASN A 184 -12.76 10.88 7.19
C ASN A 184 -11.47 11.57 6.76
N LEU A 185 -10.71 10.94 5.87
CA LEU A 185 -9.42 11.48 5.42
C LEU A 185 -9.54 12.93 4.95
N SER A 186 -10.55 13.26 4.12
CA SER A 186 -10.76 14.61 3.59
C SER A 186 -10.97 15.68 4.66
N GLU A 187 -11.73 15.36 5.72
CA GLU A 187 -11.99 16.29 6.83
C GLU A 187 -10.73 16.47 7.68
N LEU A 188 -10.05 15.36 7.99
CA LEU A 188 -8.81 15.41 8.76
C LEU A 188 -7.71 16.17 8.02
N THR A 189 -7.60 16.00 6.70
CA THR A 189 -6.62 16.76 5.91
C THR A 189 -6.92 18.25 5.93
N PHE A 190 -8.19 18.64 5.77
CA PHE A 190 -8.59 20.05 5.83
C PHE A 190 -8.34 20.66 7.21
N GLN A 191 -8.69 19.95 8.28
CA GLN A 191 -8.56 20.46 9.64
C GLN A 191 -7.10 20.54 10.12
N ILE A 192 -6.25 19.57 9.74
CA ILE A 192 -4.89 19.43 10.29
C ILE A 192 -3.84 20.06 9.37
N LEU A 193 -3.98 19.93 8.04
CA LEU A 193 -2.96 20.37 7.08
C LEU A 193 -3.21 21.77 6.53
N GLY A 194 -4.42 22.34 6.69
CA GLY A 194 -4.83 23.64 6.17
C GLY A 194 -5.32 23.55 4.74
#